data_AF-A0A2V8LNQ7-F1
#
_entry.id   AF-A0A2V8LNQ7-F1
#
_cell.length_a   1.000
_cell.length_b   1.000
_cell.length_c   1.000
_cell.angle_alpha   90.00
_cell.angle_beta   90.00
_cell.angle_gamma   90.00
#
_symmetry.space_group_name_H-M   'P 1'
#
loop_
_entity.id
_entity.type
_entity.pdbx_description
1 polymer ?
#
loop_
_entity_poly.entity_id
_entity_poly.type
_entity_poly.pdbx_seq_one_letter_code
_entity_poly.pdbx_strand_id
1 'polypeptide(L)'
;MDRKYGQRGYQDNDRDRERRDPEKPRQQPKGGPRGSKAKEGPRLMKMPGFQEVLRCALCGAIVPLPVQIKYESQCPKCKADLRSCKNCRHFDTAAQFECTQPIPERITKKDLRNKCEFFMARASIERETRDSGGNNSSGVTTKPSDARSAFDNLFKK
;
A
#
# COMPACT_ATOMS: atom_id res chain seq x y z
N MET A 1 68.97 -13.05 -27.93
CA MET A 1 68.09 -13.38 -26.79
C MET A 1 67.01 -12.33 -26.67
N ASP A 2 65.85 -12.64 -27.22
CA ASP A 2 64.58 -11.92 -27.06
C ASP A 2 64.23 -11.69 -25.58
N ARG A 3 63.95 -10.44 -25.20
CA ARG A 3 63.33 -10.11 -23.89
C ARG A 3 61.82 -9.94 -24.08
N LYS A 4 61.10 -11.06 -24.02
CA LYS A 4 59.65 -11.19 -24.27
C LYS A 4 58.73 -10.64 -23.15
N TYR A 5 59.21 -9.82 -22.22
CA TYR A 5 58.35 -9.20 -21.20
C TYR A 5 58.94 -7.85 -20.74
N GLY A 6 58.46 -6.75 -21.33
CA GLY A 6 58.56 -5.40 -20.77
C GLY A 6 57.15 -4.94 -20.42
N GLN A 7 56.84 -4.85 -19.13
CA GLN A 7 55.55 -4.35 -18.65
C GLN A 7 55.47 -2.83 -18.90
N ARG A 8 54.40 -2.36 -19.57
CA ARG A 8 54.17 -0.93 -19.84
C ARG A 8 53.86 -0.24 -18.50
N GLY A 9 54.67 0.75 -18.12
CA GLY A 9 54.55 1.44 -16.83
C GLY A 9 53.45 2.49 -16.87
N TYR A 10 52.81 2.76 -15.72
CA TYR A 10 51.74 3.76 -15.60
C TYR A 10 52.15 5.19 -16.01
N GLN A 11 53.43 5.47 -16.19
CA GLN A 11 53.98 6.76 -16.64
C GLN A 11 54.14 6.87 -18.17
N ASP A 12 53.94 5.79 -18.93
CA ASP A 12 54.06 5.79 -20.40
C ASP A 12 52.79 6.32 -21.09
N ASN A 13 51.68 6.48 -20.37
CA ASN A 13 50.39 6.92 -20.92
C ASN A 13 50.32 8.42 -21.25
N ASP A 14 51.20 9.24 -20.67
CA ASP A 14 51.14 10.70 -20.87
C ASP A 14 51.84 11.13 -22.18
N ARG A 15 52.77 10.32 -22.73
CA ARG A 15 53.42 10.60 -24.02
C ARG A 15 52.53 10.32 -25.24
N ASP A 16 51.56 9.41 -25.11
CA ASP A 16 50.65 9.04 -26.21
C ASP A 16 49.42 9.98 -26.30
N ARG A 17 49.22 10.89 -25.34
CA ARG A 17 48.09 11.85 -25.32
C ARG A 17 48.27 13.08 -26.22
N GLU A 18 49.50 13.44 -26.58
CA GLU A 18 49.79 14.66 -27.36
C GLU A 18 49.51 14.52 -28.88
N ARG A 19 49.05 13.35 -29.35
CA ARG A 19 48.74 13.09 -30.78
C ARG A 19 47.30 12.64 -31.05
N ARG A 20 46.31 13.14 -30.30
CA ARG A 20 44.89 12.85 -30.57
C ARG A 20 44.23 14.05 -31.26
N ASP A 21 43.93 13.90 -32.55
CA ASP A 21 43.20 14.86 -33.39
C ASP A 21 41.87 15.34 -32.76
N PRO A 22 41.37 16.55 -33.10
CA PRO A 22 40.15 17.10 -32.51
C PRO A 22 38.90 16.29 -32.89
N GLU A 23 38.16 15.79 -31.89
CA GLU A 23 36.91 15.04 -32.07
C GLU A 23 35.80 15.92 -32.71
N LYS A 24 35.26 15.48 -33.86
CA LYS A 24 34.06 16.10 -34.48
C LYS A 24 32.83 15.94 -33.56
N PRO A 25 31.91 16.92 -33.49
CA PRO A 25 30.73 16.83 -32.63
C PRO A 25 29.80 15.70 -33.10
N ARG A 26 29.53 14.73 -32.23
CA ARG A 26 28.52 13.68 -32.44
C ARG A 26 27.13 14.34 -32.46
N GLN A 27 26.52 14.42 -33.64
CA GLN A 27 25.12 14.82 -33.77
C GLN A 27 24.23 13.75 -33.11
N GLN A 28 23.40 14.15 -32.15
CA GLN A 28 22.43 13.25 -31.52
C GLN A 28 21.33 12.89 -32.54
N PRO A 29 21.00 11.61 -32.77
CA PRO A 29 19.90 11.26 -33.65
C PRO A 29 18.57 11.68 -33.01
N LYS A 30 17.83 12.55 -33.70
CA LYS A 30 16.43 12.89 -33.42
C LYS A 30 15.54 11.71 -33.84
N GLY A 31 14.81 11.13 -32.91
CA GLY A 31 13.72 10.18 -33.19
C GLY A 31 13.78 8.91 -32.37
N GLY A 32 13.28 8.95 -31.13
CA GLY A 32 12.92 7.73 -30.41
C GLY A 32 11.72 7.07 -31.09
N PRO A 33 11.71 5.74 -31.30
CA PRO A 33 10.59 5.08 -31.95
C PRO A 33 9.36 5.13 -31.05
N ARG A 34 8.27 5.69 -31.58
CA ARG A 34 6.92 5.50 -31.05
C ARG A 34 6.63 3.99 -31.09
N GLY A 35 6.57 3.33 -29.93
CA GLY A 35 5.94 2.01 -29.80
C GLY A 35 6.81 0.81 -29.44
N SER A 36 8.00 0.95 -28.84
CA SER A 36 8.72 -0.21 -28.32
C SER A 36 8.16 -0.66 -26.97
N LYS A 37 7.31 -1.69 -26.99
CA LYS A 37 7.12 -2.57 -25.83
C LYS A 37 8.46 -3.25 -25.52
N ALA A 38 9.29 -2.61 -24.69
CA ALA A 38 10.45 -3.26 -24.08
C ALA A 38 9.94 -4.35 -23.12
N LYS A 39 9.82 -5.57 -23.66
CA LYS A 39 9.27 -6.75 -22.99
C LYS A 39 10.38 -7.65 -22.42
N GLU A 40 11.53 -7.07 -22.10
CA GLU A 40 12.74 -7.76 -21.61
C GLU A 40 13.18 -7.22 -20.24
N GLY A 41 12.20 -6.96 -19.37
CA GLY A 41 12.42 -6.80 -17.93
C GLY A 41 11.47 -7.73 -17.17
N PRO A 42 11.88 -8.32 -16.03
CA PRO A 42 10.94 -9.04 -15.18
C PRO A 42 9.80 -8.09 -14.80
N ARG A 43 8.56 -8.53 -15.02
CA ARG A 43 7.39 -7.71 -14.68
C ARG A 43 7.44 -7.39 -13.19
N LEU A 44 7.38 -6.10 -12.83
CA LEU A 44 7.20 -5.69 -11.44
C LEU A 44 5.90 -6.30 -10.92
N MET A 45 6.01 -7.17 -9.91
CA MET A 45 4.85 -7.77 -9.26
C MET A 45 4.04 -6.64 -8.62
N LYS A 46 2.74 -6.58 -8.92
CA LYS A 46 1.82 -5.66 -8.25
C LYS A 46 1.55 -6.19 -6.85
N MET A 47 2.29 -5.69 -5.86
CA MET A 47 1.99 -5.99 -4.47
C MET A 47 0.64 -5.36 -4.10
N PRO A 48 -0.28 -6.08 -3.44
CA PRO A 48 -1.52 -5.50 -2.95
C PRO A 48 -1.19 -4.42 -1.90
N GLY A 49 -1.95 -3.33 -1.93
CA GLY A 49 -1.83 -2.25 -0.95
C GLY A 49 -2.19 -2.71 0.46
N PHE A 50 -1.95 -1.85 1.43
CA PHE A 50 -2.43 -2.01 2.79
C PHE A 50 -3.41 -0.87 3.09
N GLN A 51 -4.54 -1.21 3.70
CA GLN A 51 -5.53 -0.24 4.16
C GLN A 51 -5.70 -0.36 5.66
N GLU A 52 -5.78 0.78 6.32
CA GLU A 52 -6.35 0.83 7.66
C GLU A 52 -7.85 0.54 7.54
N VAL A 53 -8.36 -0.28 8.45
CA VAL A 53 -9.75 -0.73 8.46
C VAL A 53 -10.28 -0.63 9.88
N LEU A 54 -11.47 -0.06 10.04
CA LEU A 54 -12.21 -0.11 11.29
C LEU A 54 -13.37 -1.08 11.15
N ARG A 55 -13.51 -2.01 12.09
CA ARG A 55 -14.62 -2.98 12.11
C ARG A 55 -15.57 -2.64 13.25
N CYS A 56 -16.86 -2.63 12.97
CA CYS A 56 -17.87 -2.48 14.01
C CYS A 56 -17.86 -3.70 14.95
N ALA A 57 -17.70 -3.49 16.26
CA ALA A 57 -17.70 -4.58 17.24
C ALA A 57 -19.02 -5.37 17.33
N LEU A 58 -20.15 -4.81 16.86
CA LEU A 58 -21.44 -5.49 16.90
C LEU A 58 -21.72 -6.34 15.65
N CYS A 59 -21.51 -5.79 14.45
CA CYS A 59 -21.89 -6.46 13.20
C CYS A 59 -20.70 -6.88 12.32
N GLY A 60 -19.47 -6.55 12.72
CA GLY A 60 -18.25 -6.85 11.97
C GLY A 60 -18.09 -6.08 10.65
N ALA A 61 -19.03 -5.20 10.30
CA ALA A 61 -18.95 -4.42 9.06
C ALA A 61 -17.73 -3.50 9.08
N ILE A 62 -17.05 -3.45 7.94
CA ILE A 62 -15.95 -2.54 7.69
C ILE A 62 -16.52 -1.13 7.50
N VAL A 63 -16.05 -0.19 8.31
CA VAL A 63 -16.36 1.23 8.20
C VAL A 63 -15.27 1.87 7.34
N PRO A 64 -15.62 2.43 6.18
CA PRO A 64 -14.65 3.07 5.28
C PRO A 64 -14.07 4.34 5.90
N LEU A 65 -12.81 4.63 5.56
CA LEU A 65 -12.07 5.80 6.04
C LEU A 65 -12.65 7.12 5.48
N PRO A 66 -12.48 8.25 6.18
CA PRO A 66 -11.52 8.52 7.27
C PRO A 66 -11.96 8.04 8.67
N VAL A 67 -11.02 7.52 9.47
CA VAL A 67 -11.23 7.02 10.87
C VAL A 67 -11.45 8.16 11.88
N GLN A 68 -12.01 9.29 11.49
CA GLN A 68 -12.39 10.35 12.44
C GLN A 68 -13.78 10.05 13.00
N ILE A 69 -13.82 9.19 14.01
CA ILE A 69 -15.04 8.87 14.75
C ILE A 69 -15.47 10.10 15.56
N LYS A 70 -16.47 10.82 15.05
CA LYS A 70 -17.18 11.87 15.81
C LYS A 70 -18.06 11.23 16.88
N TYR A 71 -18.53 12.05 17.83
CA TYR A 71 -19.44 11.60 18.89
C TYR A 71 -20.69 10.90 18.34
N GLU A 72 -21.23 11.38 17.22
CA GLU A 72 -22.48 10.87 16.63
C GLU A 72 -22.29 9.85 15.49
N SER A 73 -21.06 9.39 15.29
CA SER A 73 -20.78 8.45 14.21
C SER A 73 -21.41 7.08 14.47
N GLN A 74 -22.09 6.57 13.45
CA GLN A 74 -22.82 5.30 13.50
C GLN A 74 -22.36 4.36 12.40
N CYS A 75 -22.49 3.06 12.65
CA CYS A 75 -22.18 2.03 11.66
C CYS A 75 -23.16 2.09 10.49
N PRO A 76 -22.70 2.05 9.22
CA PRO A 76 -23.59 2.10 8.06
C PRO A 76 -24.51 0.87 7.93
N LYS A 77 -24.14 -0.27 8.54
CA LYS A 77 -24.91 -1.53 8.45
C LYS A 77 -25.94 -1.68 9.57
N CYS A 78 -25.50 -1.58 10.82
CA CYS A 78 -26.37 -1.84 11.99
C CYS A 78 -26.78 -0.58 12.76
N LYS A 79 -26.34 0.62 12.33
CA LYS A 79 -26.61 1.92 13.00
C LYS A 79 -26.15 2.01 14.46
N ALA A 80 -25.34 1.07 14.92
CA ALA A 80 -24.73 1.12 16.24
C ALA A 80 -23.74 2.27 16.36
N ASP A 81 -23.61 2.84 17.55
CA ASP A 81 -22.63 3.89 17.81
C ASP A 81 -21.20 3.35 17.65
N LEU A 82 -20.41 4.03 16.81
CA LEU A 82 -19.01 3.67 16.61
C LEU A 82 -18.13 4.15 17.77
N ARG A 83 -18.51 5.25 18.42
CA ARG A 83 -17.85 5.76 19.63
C ARG A 83 -18.32 5.00 20.88
N SER A 84 -17.87 3.76 21.04
CA SER A 84 -18.21 2.89 22.16
C SER A 84 -16.95 2.23 22.74
N CYS A 85 -17.00 1.74 23.98
CA CYS A 85 -15.84 1.11 24.60
C CYS A 85 -15.36 -0.10 23.80
N LYS A 86 -16.27 -0.91 23.24
CA LYS A 86 -15.90 -2.09 22.45
C LYS A 86 -15.16 -1.76 21.14
N ASN A 87 -15.35 -0.57 20.59
CA ASN A 87 -14.62 -0.08 19.41
C ASN A 87 -13.35 0.71 19.77
N CYS A 88 -13.02 0.84 21.06
CA CYS A 88 -11.84 1.56 21.53
C CYS A 88 -10.59 0.67 21.51
N ARG A 89 -9.43 1.24 21.16
CA ARG A 89 -8.12 0.57 21.22
C ARG A 89 -7.69 0.24 22.64
N HIS A 90 -8.12 1.02 23.63
CA HIS A 90 -7.73 0.89 25.04
C HIS A 90 -8.63 -0.04 25.86
N PHE A 91 -9.62 -0.66 25.23
CA PHE A 91 -10.52 -1.58 25.92
C PHE A 91 -9.83 -2.91 26.21
N ASP A 92 -9.72 -3.23 27.50
CA ASP A 92 -9.08 -4.45 27.99
C ASP A 92 -9.88 -4.96 29.20
N THR A 93 -10.45 -6.17 29.08
CA THR A 93 -11.29 -6.76 30.13
C THR A 93 -10.52 -7.14 31.39
N ALA A 94 -9.20 -7.25 31.33
CA ALA A 94 -8.37 -7.59 32.49
C ALA A 94 -8.00 -6.36 33.35
N ALA A 95 -8.17 -5.15 32.82
CA ALA A 95 -7.79 -3.91 33.49
C ALA A 95 -8.92 -3.34 34.39
N GLN A 96 -8.54 -2.44 35.30
CA GLN A 96 -9.51 -1.71 36.12
C GLN A 96 -10.49 -0.94 35.22
N PHE A 97 -11.79 -1.06 35.49
CA PHE A 97 -12.88 -0.49 34.69
C PHE A 97 -12.95 -0.95 33.23
N GLU A 98 -12.24 -2.02 32.89
CA GLU A 98 -12.11 -2.60 31.55
C GLU A 98 -11.39 -1.65 30.56
N CYS A 99 -10.44 -0.84 31.06
CA CYS A 99 -9.68 0.10 30.25
C CYS A 99 -8.22 0.18 30.70
N THR A 100 -7.28 0.27 29.76
CA THR A 100 -5.85 0.47 30.06
C THR A 100 -5.50 1.91 30.44
N GLN A 101 -6.40 2.87 30.20
CA GLN A 101 -6.20 4.28 30.54
C GLN A 101 -6.82 4.61 31.91
N PRO A 102 -6.26 5.58 32.66
CA PRO A 102 -6.82 6.01 33.95
C PRO A 102 -8.10 6.82 33.73
N ILE A 103 -9.26 6.13 33.75
CA ILE A 103 -10.58 6.76 33.65
C ILE A 103 -11.11 7.07 35.06
N PRO A 104 -11.73 8.25 35.30
CA PRO A 104 -12.28 8.61 36.61
C PRO A 104 -13.46 7.73 37.05
N GLU A 105 -14.32 7.32 36.10
CA GLU A 105 -15.53 6.56 36.39
C GLU A 105 -15.73 5.37 35.45
N ARG A 106 -16.35 4.29 35.96
CA ARG A 106 -16.67 3.11 35.16
C ARG A 106 -17.84 3.39 34.21
N ILE A 107 -17.60 3.21 32.91
CA ILE A 107 -18.66 3.21 31.89
C ILE A 107 -19.43 1.89 32.00
N THR A 108 -20.73 1.91 32.35
CA THR A 108 -21.56 0.70 32.51
C THR A 108 -21.96 0.07 31.19
N LYS A 109 -22.47 0.88 30.25
CA LYS A 109 -22.89 0.41 28.92
C LYS A 109 -21.75 0.53 27.92
N LYS A 110 -21.04 -0.58 27.66
CA LYS A 110 -19.87 -0.62 26.77
C LYS A 110 -20.20 -0.62 25.28
N ASP A 111 -21.44 -0.98 24.95
CA ASP A 111 -21.98 -1.06 23.58
C ASP A 111 -22.52 0.27 23.05
N LEU A 112 -22.85 1.20 23.95
CA LEU A 112 -23.45 2.48 23.60
C LEU A 112 -22.41 3.58 23.51
N ARG A 113 -22.86 4.72 22.96
CA ARG A 113 -22.09 5.95 22.88
C ARG A 113 -21.46 6.33 24.22
N ASN A 114 -20.14 6.46 24.23
CA ASN A 114 -19.40 6.97 25.39
C ASN A 114 -18.94 8.42 25.17
N LYS A 115 -18.81 9.15 26.29
CA LYS A 115 -18.28 10.54 26.33
C LYS A 115 -16.81 10.57 26.76
N CYS A 116 -16.14 9.43 26.80
CA CYS A 116 -14.75 9.33 27.24
C CYS A 116 -13.84 10.16 26.32
N GLU A 117 -12.97 10.96 26.91
CA GLU A 117 -12.01 11.81 26.20
C GLU A 117 -10.82 11.01 25.66
N PHE A 118 -10.41 9.95 26.36
CA PHE A 118 -9.35 9.01 25.95
C PHE A 118 -9.79 8.04 24.84
N PHE A 119 -10.91 8.29 24.17
CA PHE A 119 -11.41 7.39 23.14
C PHE A 119 -10.49 7.43 21.91
N MET A 120 -9.96 6.25 21.54
CA MET A 120 -9.20 6.06 20.32
C MET A 120 -9.79 4.89 19.55
N ALA A 121 -10.18 5.12 18.31
CA ALA A 121 -10.77 4.11 17.44
C ALA A 121 -9.79 2.95 17.20
N ARG A 122 -10.23 1.70 17.38
CA ARG A 122 -9.42 0.53 17.02
C ARG A 122 -9.43 0.33 15.51
N ALA A 123 -8.32 0.67 14.87
CA ALA A 123 -8.05 0.38 13.46
C ALA A 123 -7.03 -0.76 13.33
N SER A 124 -7.21 -1.62 12.33
CA SER A 124 -6.25 -2.66 11.93
C SER A 124 -5.75 -2.40 10.52
N ILE A 125 -4.48 -2.69 10.26
CA ILE A 125 -3.91 -2.61 8.91
C ILE A 125 -4.16 -3.96 8.23
N GLU A 126 -4.98 -3.96 7.19
CA GLU A 126 -5.32 -5.15 6.42
C GLU A 126 -4.76 -5.02 4.99
N ARG A 127 -4.39 -6.16 4.40
CA ARG A 127 -3.96 -6.21 3.00
C ARG A 127 -5.19 -6.06 2.11
N GLU A 128 -5.10 -5.18 1.11
CA GLU A 128 -6.13 -4.98 0.10
C GLU A 128 -6.27 -6.24 -0.76
N THR A 129 -7.06 -7.20 -0.30
CA THR A 129 -7.57 -8.27 -1.16
C THR A 129 -8.85 -7.75 -1.80
N ARG A 130 -8.91 -7.81 -3.14
CA ARG A 130 -10.03 -7.29 -3.95
C ARG A 130 -11.41 -7.83 -3.54
N ASP A 131 -11.43 -8.91 -2.76
CA ASP A 131 -12.62 -9.59 -2.25
C ASP A 131 -13.07 -9.11 -0.86
N SER A 132 -12.28 -8.29 -0.16
CA SER A 132 -12.59 -7.82 1.20
C SER A 132 -13.52 -6.62 1.20
N GLY A 133 -14.75 -6.78 0.70
CA GLY A 133 -15.99 -6.10 1.12
C GLY A 133 -16.03 -4.57 1.32
N GLY A 134 -15.00 -3.82 0.96
CA GLY A 134 -14.93 -2.38 1.00
C GLY A 134 -15.41 -1.83 -0.33
N ASN A 135 -16.61 -1.29 -0.36
CA ASN A 135 -17.28 -0.69 -1.52
C ASN A 135 -16.60 0.60 -2.05
N ASN A 136 -15.26 0.67 -2.03
CA ASN A 136 -14.51 1.71 -2.74
C ASN A 136 -14.08 1.14 -4.10
N SER A 137 -15.04 1.16 -5.01
CA SER A 137 -14.85 0.96 -6.44
C SER A 137 -14.00 2.08 -7.04
N SER A 138 -12.67 1.98 -6.90
CA SER A 138 -11.70 2.67 -7.77
C SER A 138 -10.65 1.70 -8.30
N GLY A 139 -11.11 0.49 -8.62
CA GLY A 139 -10.35 -0.53 -9.33
C GLY A 139 -11.36 -1.38 -10.08
N VAL A 140 -11.38 -1.21 -11.41
CA VAL A 140 -12.07 -2.01 -12.44
C VAL A 140 -13.13 -2.97 -11.88
N THR A 141 -14.39 -2.56 -11.96
CA THR A 141 -15.56 -3.41 -11.71
C THR A 141 -15.58 -4.54 -12.73
N THR A 142 -14.89 -5.64 -12.45
CA THR A 142 -15.13 -6.90 -13.16
C THR A 142 -16.53 -7.36 -12.75
N LYS A 143 -17.53 -6.92 -13.52
CA LYS A 143 -18.89 -7.46 -13.48
C LYS A 143 -18.80 -8.99 -13.55
N PRO A 144 -19.74 -9.75 -12.96
CA PRO A 144 -19.73 -11.22 -13.05
C PRO A 144 -19.74 -11.75 -14.49
N SER A 145 -20.20 -10.95 -15.46
CA SER A 145 -20.07 -11.24 -16.89
C SER A 145 -18.62 -11.28 -17.40
N ASP A 146 -17.72 -10.56 -16.76
CA ASP A 146 -16.32 -10.38 -17.16
C ASP A 146 -15.42 -11.54 -16.70
N ALA A 147 -15.81 -12.22 -15.61
CA ALA A 147 -15.10 -13.41 -15.13
C ALA A 147 -15.25 -14.60 -16.09
N ARG A 148 -16.46 -14.81 -16.64
CA ARG A 148 -16.72 -15.87 -17.63
C ARG A 148 -16.06 -15.57 -18.98
N SER A 149 -16.15 -14.33 -19.46
CA SER A 149 -15.46 -13.93 -20.70
C SER A 149 -13.93 -14.00 -20.58
N ALA A 150 -13.36 -13.63 -19.43
CA ALA A 150 -11.93 -13.77 -19.17
C ALA A 150 -11.49 -15.24 -19.15
N PHE A 151 -12.31 -16.13 -18.61
CA PHE A 151 -12.06 -17.58 -18.66
C PHE A 151 -12.09 -18.11 -20.09
N ASP A 152 -13.14 -17.79 -20.86
CA ASP A 152 -13.28 -18.23 -22.25
C ASP A 152 -12.12 -17.75 -23.14
N ASN A 153 -11.60 -16.54 -22.90
CA ASN A 153 -10.48 -15.98 -23.66
C ASN A 153 -9.14 -16.68 -23.41
N LEU A 154 -9.00 -17.47 -22.32
CA LEU A 154 -7.81 -18.28 -22.07
C LEU A 154 -7.78 -19.59 -22.85
N PHE A 155 -8.96 -20.10 -23.23
CA PHE A 155 -9.12 -21.41 -23.89
C PHE A 155 -9.53 -21.30 -25.36
N LYS A 156 -9.81 -20.09 -25.86
CA LYS A 156 -10.06 -19.84 -27.28
C LYS A 156 -8.76 -19.98 -28.07
N LYS A 157 -8.67 -21.05 -28.85
CA LYS A 157 -7.68 -21.36 -29.87
C LYS A 157 -8.29 -21.13 -31.25
#